data_AF-A0A8T3PJU8-F1
#
_entry.id   AF-A0A8T3PJU8-F1
#
_cell.length_a   1.000
_cell.length_b   1.000
_cell.length_c   1.000
_cell.angle_alpha   90.00
_cell.angle_beta   90.00
_cell.angle_gamma   90.00
#
_symmetry.space_group_name_H-M   'P 1'
#
loop_
_entity.id
_entity.type
_entity.pdbx_description
1 polymer ?
#
loop_
_entity_poly.entity_id
_entity_poly.type
_entity_poly.pdbx_seq_one_letter_code
_entity_poly.pdbx_strand_id
1 'polypeptide(L)'
;MAALGGAAILVHYVAQGRFLEAGLVMIGLAAVTMMVAGAAGYLGQHLAGTPFQSAMMRSKWLPIALLTGGLVVSTAPPKYVAGLEPAAAGPFYKRYNVLIGDPRPLRELYGWARSTAPESQFLIPPNLKSFRLFAERAVVVDWQTTPWKPFEIIEWYRRLGRISGKPDVKSVQEAEAGYAEMDRARLESLEKEFGVDYVVFRKPFDVRQVKGPEIKGKVAFMNDGYLVLKVQDETRRGSGAATKTRRRHRAPPWWPSSTAPWFGFRL
;
A
#
# COMPACT_ATOMS: atom_id res chain seq x y z
N MET A 1 33.20 12.55 -27.50
CA MET A 1 32.49 13.75 -27.01
C MET A 1 31.20 13.42 -26.26
N ALA A 2 30.29 12.58 -26.77
CA ALA A 2 29.02 12.28 -26.09
C ALA A 2 29.13 11.62 -24.69
N ALA A 3 30.12 10.74 -24.47
CA ALA A 3 30.31 10.06 -23.19
C ALA A 3 30.74 11.00 -22.05
N LEU A 4 31.49 12.07 -22.35
CA LEU A 4 31.93 13.05 -21.35
C LEU A 4 30.78 13.96 -20.87
N GLY A 5 29.81 14.24 -21.74
CA GLY A 5 28.62 15.02 -21.39
C GLY A 5 27.70 14.29 -20.40
N GLY A 6 27.51 12.99 -20.57
CA GLY A 6 26.64 12.19 -19.69
C GLY A 6 27.13 12.13 -18.24
N ALA A 7 28.44 12.04 -18.03
CA ALA A 7 29.04 12.01 -16.69
C ALA A 7 28.88 13.35 -15.96
N ALA A 8 29.04 14.48 -16.64
CA ALA A 8 28.84 15.80 -16.07
C ALA A 8 27.38 16.04 -15.65
N ILE A 9 26.43 15.56 -16.45
CA ILE A 9 24.99 15.62 -16.15
C ILE A 9 24.68 14.80 -14.90
N LEU A 10 25.22 13.58 -14.78
CA LEU A 10 24.99 12.73 -13.61
C LEU A 10 25.48 13.35 -12.31
N VAL A 11 26.71 13.91 -12.33
CA VAL A 11 27.30 14.60 -11.18
C VAL A 11 26.45 15.80 -10.75
N HIS A 12 25.92 16.56 -11.71
CA HIS A 12 25.05 17.69 -11.44
C HIS A 12 23.73 17.29 -10.76
N TYR A 13 23.08 16.21 -11.22
CA TYR A 13 21.81 15.73 -10.64
C TYR A 13 21.98 15.14 -9.24
N VAL A 14 23.07 14.42 -9.01
CA VAL A 14 23.38 13.86 -7.68
C VAL A 14 23.71 14.97 -6.69
N ALA A 15 24.46 16.00 -7.10
CA ALA A 15 24.75 17.16 -6.27
C ALA A 15 23.48 17.95 -5.85
N GLN A 16 22.39 17.86 -6.61
CA GLN A 16 21.10 18.50 -6.32
C GLN A 16 20.13 17.61 -5.52
N GLY A 17 20.50 16.38 -5.14
CA GLY A 17 19.61 15.47 -4.40
C GLY A 17 18.44 14.91 -5.22
N ARG A 18 18.47 15.04 -6.55
CA ARG A 18 17.41 14.57 -7.47
C ARG A 18 17.66 13.13 -7.90
N PHE A 19 17.65 12.21 -6.94
CA PHE A 19 18.04 10.81 -7.15
C PHE A 19 17.17 10.04 -8.16
N LEU A 20 15.87 10.35 -8.26
CA LEU A 20 14.97 9.72 -9.23
C LEU A 20 15.34 10.08 -10.69
N GLU A 21 15.76 11.32 -10.92
CA GLU A 21 16.13 11.80 -12.26
C GLU A 21 17.50 11.28 -12.66
N ALA A 22 18.45 11.23 -11.74
CA ALA A 22 19.72 10.55 -11.94
C ALA A 22 19.52 9.06 -12.31
N GLY A 23 18.56 8.39 -11.65
CA GLY A 23 18.17 7.01 -11.97
C GLY A 23 17.65 6.86 -13.41
N LEU A 24 16.77 7.76 -13.86
CA LEU A 24 16.25 7.75 -15.24
C LEU A 24 17.34 7.99 -16.28
N VAL A 25 18.28 8.91 -16.01
CA VAL A 25 19.43 9.16 -16.90
C VAL A 25 20.32 7.92 -17.02
N MET A 26 20.57 7.21 -15.91
CA MET A 26 21.33 5.96 -15.92
C MET A 26 20.64 4.85 -16.71
N ILE A 27 19.31 4.70 -16.56
CA ILE A 27 18.53 3.73 -17.34
C ILE A 27 18.59 4.06 -18.83
N GLY A 28 18.46 5.34 -19.20
CA GLY A 28 18.59 5.78 -20.59
C GLY A 28 19.96 5.47 -21.19
N LEU A 29 21.04 5.75 -20.44
CA LEU A 29 22.42 5.49 -20.88
C LEU A 29 22.68 3.98 -21.06
N ALA A 30 22.18 3.16 -20.15
CA ALA A 30 22.29 1.69 -20.24
C ALA A 30 21.53 1.15 -21.47
N ALA A 31 20.32 1.63 -21.73
CA ALA A 31 19.53 1.22 -22.89
C ALA A 31 20.22 1.57 -24.22
N VAL A 32 20.76 2.80 -24.35
CA VAL A 32 21.51 3.20 -25.54
C VAL A 32 22.77 2.34 -25.74
N THR A 33 23.49 2.05 -24.66
CA THR A 33 24.70 1.22 -24.72
C THR A 33 24.36 -0.21 -25.16
N MET A 34 23.29 -0.80 -24.63
CA MET A 34 22.80 -2.12 -25.06
C MET A 34 22.33 -2.13 -26.51
N MET A 35 21.65 -1.09 -26.98
CA MET A 35 21.24 -0.96 -28.38
C MET A 35 22.45 -0.87 -29.31
N VAL A 36 23.47 -0.08 -28.97
CA VAL A 36 24.70 0.05 -29.77
C VAL A 36 25.47 -1.27 -29.79
N ALA A 37 25.59 -1.95 -28.65
CA ALA A 37 26.23 -3.26 -28.57
C ALA A 37 25.47 -4.33 -29.37
N GLY A 38 24.14 -4.36 -29.27
CA GLY A 38 23.28 -5.26 -30.03
C GLY A 38 23.36 -5.02 -31.54
N ALA A 39 23.32 -3.75 -31.96
CA ALA A 39 23.49 -3.37 -33.37
C ALA A 39 24.86 -3.77 -33.91
N ALA A 40 25.93 -3.54 -33.15
CA ALA A 40 27.28 -3.95 -33.52
C ALA A 40 27.43 -5.48 -33.62
N GLY A 41 26.82 -6.23 -32.68
CA GLY A 41 26.80 -7.69 -32.70
C GLY A 41 26.03 -8.25 -33.90
N TYR A 42 24.86 -7.68 -34.19
CA TYR A 42 24.04 -8.04 -35.36
C TYR A 42 24.77 -7.77 -36.67
N LEU A 43 25.39 -6.59 -36.81
CA LEU A 43 26.20 -6.24 -37.98
C LEU A 43 27.40 -7.19 -38.13
N GLY A 44 28.06 -7.54 -37.03
CA GLY A 44 29.18 -8.48 -37.03
C GLY A 44 28.79 -9.89 -37.48
N GLN A 45 27.60 -10.37 -37.11
CA GLN A 45 27.08 -11.66 -37.57
C GLN A 45 26.72 -11.65 -39.06
N HIS A 46 26.19 -10.54 -39.58
CA HIS A 46 25.82 -10.42 -41.01
C HIS A 46 27.00 -10.07 -41.94
N LEU A 47 28.07 -9.51 -41.40
CA LEU A 47 29.29 -9.19 -42.15
C LEU A 47 30.38 -10.27 -42.02
N ALA A 48 30.10 -11.37 -41.32
CA ALA A 48 30.99 -12.51 -41.20
C ALA A 48 31.27 -13.12 -42.58
N GLY A 49 32.54 -13.15 -42.98
CA GLY A 49 32.98 -13.63 -44.30
C GLY A 49 33.15 -12.56 -45.39
N THR A 50 32.91 -11.28 -45.08
CA THR A 50 33.20 -10.16 -46.00
C THR A 50 34.64 -9.65 -45.84
N PRO A 51 35.27 -9.08 -46.89
CA PRO A 51 36.62 -8.50 -46.81
C PRO A 51 36.77 -7.39 -45.76
N PHE A 52 35.65 -6.80 -45.31
CA PHE A 52 35.59 -5.84 -44.21
C PHE A 52 36.06 -6.42 -42.87
N GLN A 53 35.75 -7.70 -42.59
CA GLN A 53 36.12 -8.36 -41.33
C GLN A 53 37.65 -8.51 -41.20
N SER A 54 38.31 -8.85 -42.30
CA SER A 54 39.78 -8.92 -42.40
C SER A 54 40.46 -7.55 -42.34
N ALA A 55 39.81 -6.48 -42.80
CA ALA A 55 40.30 -5.11 -42.64
C ALA A 55 40.17 -4.61 -41.20
N MET A 56 39.08 -4.98 -40.50
CA MET A 56 38.84 -4.62 -39.10
C MET A 56 39.80 -5.36 -38.15
N MET A 57 40.07 -6.65 -38.37
CA MET A 57 41.06 -7.44 -37.60
C MET A 57 42.50 -6.92 -37.75
N ARG A 58 42.82 -6.25 -38.87
CA ARG A 58 44.14 -5.63 -39.10
C ARG A 58 44.22 -4.17 -38.66
N SER A 59 43.10 -3.59 -38.21
CA SER A 59 43.05 -2.21 -37.75
C SER A 59 43.73 -2.08 -36.38
N LYS A 60 44.74 -1.23 -36.29
CA LYS A 60 45.44 -0.87 -35.05
C LYS A 60 44.54 -0.20 -33.99
N TRP A 61 43.26 0.02 -34.30
CA TRP A 61 42.27 0.63 -33.40
C TRP A 61 41.49 -0.37 -32.55
N LEU A 62 41.51 -1.67 -32.88
CA LEU A 62 40.86 -2.73 -32.08
C LEU A 62 41.30 -2.74 -30.59
N PRO A 63 42.59 -2.52 -30.26
CA PRO A 63 43.04 -2.41 -28.86
C PRO A 63 42.43 -1.20 -28.13
N ILE A 64 42.20 -0.08 -28.82
CA ILE A 64 41.71 1.16 -28.19
C ILE A 64 40.20 1.05 -27.85
N ALA A 65 39.41 0.38 -28.70
CA ALA A 65 38.00 0.14 -28.44
C ALA A 65 37.78 -0.87 -27.29
N LEU A 66 38.60 -1.92 -27.21
CA LEU A 66 38.58 -2.87 -26.09
C LEU A 66 39.09 -2.25 -24.77
N LEU A 67 40.08 -1.36 -24.84
CA LEU A 67 40.56 -0.62 -23.67
C LEU A 67 39.52 0.40 -23.16
N THR A 68 38.80 1.10 -24.03
CA THR A 68 37.78 2.07 -23.58
C THR A 68 36.48 1.40 -23.09
N GLY A 69 36.10 0.24 -23.64
CA GLY A 69 34.98 -0.55 -23.13
C GLY A 69 35.30 -1.35 -21.85
N GLY A 70 36.52 -1.87 -21.73
CA GLY A 70 36.95 -2.66 -20.56
C GLY A 70 37.37 -1.84 -19.34
N LEU A 71 37.83 -0.59 -19.52
CA LEU A 71 38.36 0.22 -18.41
C LEU A 71 37.26 0.92 -17.58
N VAL A 72 36.02 1.01 -18.06
CA VAL A 72 34.92 1.61 -17.26
C VAL A 72 34.43 0.67 -16.14
N VAL A 73 34.81 -0.61 -16.17
CA VAL A 73 34.38 -1.59 -15.16
C VAL A 73 35.43 -1.78 -14.03
N SER A 74 36.69 -1.39 -14.20
CA SER A 74 37.77 -1.81 -13.26
C SER A 74 38.34 -0.75 -12.31
N THR A 75 38.03 0.53 -12.45
CA THR A 75 38.58 1.58 -11.56
C THR A 75 37.61 2.07 -10.48
N ALA A 76 36.35 1.60 -10.50
CA ALA A 76 35.48 1.79 -9.36
C ALA A 76 36.05 0.97 -8.19
N PRO A 77 36.37 1.58 -7.03
CA PRO A 77 36.83 0.85 -5.87
C PRO A 77 35.87 -0.32 -5.59
N PRO A 78 36.34 -1.51 -5.17
CA PRO A 78 35.46 -2.68 -4.97
C PRO A 78 34.26 -2.43 -4.04
N LYS A 79 34.29 -1.34 -3.26
CA LYS A 79 33.16 -0.82 -2.46
C LYS A 79 31.98 -0.30 -3.29
N TYR A 80 32.15 0.02 -4.57
CA TYR A 80 31.12 0.55 -5.48
C TYR A 80 30.59 -0.49 -6.46
N VAL A 81 31.34 -1.54 -6.76
CA VAL A 81 30.85 -2.70 -7.54
C VAL A 81 30.02 -3.64 -6.65
N ALA A 82 30.29 -3.67 -5.33
CA ALA A 82 29.43 -4.29 -4.32
C ALA A 82 28.08 -3.56 -4.10
N GLY A 83 27.85 -2.41 -4.75
CA GLY A 83 26.57 -1.69 -4.74
C GLY A 83 25.58 -2.11 -5.84
N LEU A 84 25.99 -3.02 -6.73
CA LEU A 84 25.13 -3.73 -7.69
C LEU A 84 24.72 -5.10 -7.17
N GLU A 85 24.72 -5.31 -5.84
CA GLU A 85 23.72 -6.24 -5.31
C GLU A 85 22.35 -5.76 -5.79
N PRO A 86 21.40 -6.64 -6.14
CA PRO A 86 20.03 -6.28 -6.44
C PRO A 86 19.33 -5.74 -5.17
N ALA A 87 19.79 -4.59 -4.68
CA ALA A 87 19.31 -3.88 -3.50
C ALA A 87 17.90 -3.31 -3.69
N ALA A 88 17.30 -3.46 -4.87
CA ALA A 88 15.94 -2.99 -5.16
C ALA A 88 14.90 -4.10 -5.35
N ALA A 89 15.31 -5.37 -5.39
CA ALA A 89 14.39 -6.51 -5.49
C ALA A 89 14.52 -7.42 -4.27
N GLY A 90 14.47 -6.83 -3.07
CA GLY A 90 14.08 -7.60 -1.90
C GLY A 90 12.82 -8.40 -2.25
N PRO A 91 12.79 -9.71 -1.97
CA PRO A 91 11.85 -10.59 -2.63
C PRO A 91 10.41 -10.13 -2.43
N PHE A 92 9.75 -9.73 -3.51
CA PHE A 92 8.34 -9.28 -3.50
C PHE A 92 7.43 -10.32 -2.83
N TYR A 93 7.79 -11.60 -2.88
CA TYR A 93 7.09 -12.69 -2.21
C TYR A 93 7.02 -12.56 -0.67
N LYS A 94 7.96 -11.84 -0.02
CA LYS A 94 7.90 -11.59 1.44
C LYS A 94 6.70 -10.75 1.87
N ARG A 95 6.03 -10.08 0.93
CA ARG A 95 4.82 -9.28 1.22
C ARG A 95 3.51 -10.06 1.06
N TYR A 96 3.56 -11.30 0.58
CA TYR A 96 2.35 -12.11 0.39
C TYR A 96 2.18 -13.06 1.57
N ASN A 97 1.20 -12.76 2.42
CA ASN A 97 0.90 -13.55 3.62
C ASN A 97 0.43 -14.98 3.30
N VAL A 98 0.09 -15.28 2.04
CA VAL A 98 -0.36 -16.62 1.60
C VAL A 98 0.72 -17.68 1.81
N LEU A 99 2.00 -17.35 1.61
CA LEU A 99 3.08 -18.34 1.68
C LEU A 99 3.80 -18.37 3.04
N ILE A 100 3.83 -17.23 3.73
CA ILE A 100 4.59 -17.06 4.99
C ILE A 100 3.66 -17.17 6.22
N GLY A 101 2.35 -17.01 6.00
CA GLY A 101 1.36 -16.84 7.07
C GLY A 101 1.47 -15.46 7.72
N ASP A 102 0.42 -15.07 8.45
CA ASP A 102 0.48 -13.84 9.23
C ASP A 102 1.42 -14.00 10.44
N PRO A 103 2.11 -12.92 10.85
CA PRO A 103 2.81 -12.86 12.13
C PRO A 103 1.93 -13.30 13.30
N ARG A 104 2.54 -13.90 14.32
CA ARG A 104 1.82 -14.42 15.51
C ARG A 104 0.84 -13.39 16.12
N PRO A 105 1.21 -12.11 16.35
CA PRO A 105 0.27 -11.15 16.94
C PRO A 105 -0.97 -10.89 16.10
N LEU A 106 -0.86 -10.96 14.77
CA LEU A 106 -1.98 -10.82 13.86
C LEU A 106 -2.89 -12.06 13.90
N ARG A 107 -2.30 -13.27 13.87
CA ARG A 107 -3.07 -14.51 13.97
C ARG A 107 -3.89 -14.60 15.26
N GLU A 108 -3.29 -14.21 16.38
CA GLU A 108 -3.98 -14.16 17.68
C GLU A 108 -5.12 -13.14 17.68
N LEU A 109 -4.88 -11.94 17.14
CA LEU A 109 -5.93 -10.92 17.00
C LEU A 109 -7.10 -11.43 16.15
N TYR A 110 -6.81 -12.03 14.99
CA TYR A 110 -7.85 -12.54 14.09
C TYR A 110 -8.62 -13.70 14.71
N GLY A 111 -7.93 -14.64 15.36
CA GLY A 111 -8.55 -15.75 16.07
C GLY A 111 -9.47 -15.28 17.19
N TRP A 112 -9.04 -14.30 17.99
CA TRP A 112 -9.88 -13.69 19.01
C TRP A 112 -11.07 -12.95 18.41
N ALA A 113 -10.87 -12.12 17.38
CA ALA A 113 -11.96 -11.38 16.75
C ALA A 113 -13.01 -12.33 16.13
N ARG A 114 -12.59 -13.45 15.54
CA ARG A 114 -13.46 -14.51 15.04
C ARG A 114 -14.25 -15.24 16.15
N SER A 115 -13.84 -15.15 17.41
CA SER A 115 -14.59 -15.69 18.55
C SER A 115 -15.68 -14.75 19.10
N THR A 116 -15.71 -13.49 18.67
CA THR A 116 -16.74 -12.50 19.08
C THR A 116 -18.10 -12.80 18.44
N ALA A 117 -19.17 -12.06 18.76
CA ALA A 117 -20.46 -12.29 18.09
C ALA A 117 -20.38 -11.96 16.58
N PRO A 118 -20.99 -12.73 15.67
CA PRO A 118 -20.87 -12.54 14.21
C PRO A 118 -21.27 -11.15 13.71
N GLU A 119 -22.24 -10.52 14.39
CA GLU A 119 -22.74 -9.18 14.11
C GLU A 119 -21.91 -8.05 14.73
N SER A 120 -20.81 -8.40 15.42
CA SER A 120 -19.92 -7.41 16.03
C SER A 120 -19.25 -6.54 14.96
N GLN A 121 -19.29 -5.22 15.19
CA GLN A 121 -18.73 -4.23 14.30
C GLN A 121 -17.41 -3.67 14.84
N PHE A 122 -16.38 -3.74 14.01
CA PHE A 122 -15.02 -3.36 14.36
C PHE A 122 -14.63 -2.04 13.70
N LEU A 123 -13.94 -1.20 14.48
CA LEU A 123 -13.14 -0.10 13.98
C LEU A 123 -11.67 -0.54 13.98
N ILE A 124 -11.01 -0.48 12.83
CA ILE A 124 -9.64 -0.99 12.66
C ILE A 124 -8.71 0.08 12.10
N PRO A 125 -7.38 -0.02 12.31
CA PRO A 125 -6.42 0.85 11.67
C PRO A 125 -6.49 0.69 10.13
N PRO A 126 -6.47 1.78 9.35
CA PRO A 126 -6.55 1.73 7.88
C PRO A 126 -5.57 0.78 7.20
N ASN A 127 -4.37 0.59 7.75
CA ASN A 127 -3.38 -0.32 7.19
C ASN A 127 -3.52 -1.78 7.67
N LEU A 128 -4.60 -2.15 8.40
CA LEU A 128 -4.88 -3.52 8.87
C LEU A 128 -5.73 -4.31 7.86
N LYS A 129 -5.19 -4.43 6.66
CA LYS A 129 -5.86 -4.82 5.41
C LYS A 129 -6.54 -6.18 5.42
N SER A 130 -5.94 -7.17 6.07
CA SER A 130 -6.43 -8.55 6.04
C SER A 130 -7.43 -8.87 7.15
N PHE A 131 -7.79 -7.90 8.00
CA PHE A 131 -8.65 -8.13 9.16
C PHE A 131 -10.02 -8.68 8.76
N ARG A 132 -10.71 -8.06 7.80
CA ARG A 132 -12.06 -8.50 7.38
C ARG A 132 -12.04 -9.95 6.89
N LEU A 133 -11.02 -10.32 6.12
CA LEU A 133 -10.89 -11.66 5.54
C LEU A 133 -10.64 -12.73 6.60
N PHE A 134 -9.70 -12.51 7.52
CA PHE A 134 -9.28 -13.53 8.48
C PHE A 134 -10.05 -13.50 9.81
N ALA A 135 -10.55 -12.34 10.23
CA ALA A 135 -11.40 -12.25 11.43
C ALA A 135 -12.86 -12.59 11.14
N GLU A 136 -13.29 -12.52 9.86
CA GLU A 136 -14.69 -12.74 9.45
C GLU A 136 -15.67 -11.85 10.23
N ARG A 137 -15.30 -10.57 10.43
CA ARG A 137 -16.13 -9.59 11.15
C ARG A 137 -16.38 -8.35 10.32
N ALA A 138 -17.52 -7.72 10.61
CA ALA A 138 -17.88 -6.45 10.00
C ALA A 138 -16.89 -5.36 10.44
N VAL A 139 -16.45 -4.55 9.49
CA VAL A 139 -15.59 -3.38 9.77
C VAL A 139 -16.24 -2.13 9.19
N VAL A 140 -16.14 -1.01 9.91
CA VAL A 140 -16.75 0.29 9.50
C VAL A 140 -16.30 0.69 8.10
N VAL A 141 -14.99 0.61 7.86
CA VAL A 141 -14.34 0.90 6.58
C VAL A 141 -13.04 0.12 6.50
N ASP A 142 -12.65 -0.25 5.28
CA ASP A 142 -11.38 -0.91 4.96
C ASP A 142 -10.73 -0.17 3.79
N TRP A 143 -9.43 0.06 3.88
CA TRP A 143 -8.66 0.79 2.87
C TRP A 143 -8.58 0.02 1.54
N GLN A 144 -8.51 -1.31 1.56
CA GLN A 144 -8.33 -2.10 0.33
C GLN A 144 -9.61 -2.36 -0.46
N THR A 145 -10.75 -2.35 0.21
CA THR A 145 -12.04 -2.69 -0.41
C THR A 145 -12.74 -1.42 -0.89
N THR A 146 -12.18 -0.73 -1.89
CA THR A 146 -12.84 0.42 -2.51
C THR A 146 -14.08 -0.06 -3.28
N PRO A 147 -15.27 0.48 -3.00
CA PRO A 147 -16.48 0.10 -3.72
C PRO A 147 -16.46 0.62 -5.16
N TRP A 148 -17.26 0.02 -6.05
CA TRP A 148 -17.31 0.40 -7.46
C TRP A 148 -18.40 1.40 -7.81
N LYS A 149 -19.46 1.51 -7.00
CA LYS A 149 -20.54 2.45 -7.29
C LYS A 149 -20.16 3.86 -6.84
N PRO A 150 -20.42 4.90 -7.65
CA PRO A 150 -20.01 6.27 -7.32
C PRO A 150 -20.44 6.76 -5.93
N PHE A 151 -21.69 6.51 -5.53
CA PHE A 151 -22.19 6.94 -4.21
C PHE A 151 -21.54 6.16 -3.05
N GLU A 152 -21.19 4.89 -3.27
CA GLU A 152 -20.50 4.08 -2.27
C GLU A 152 -19.04 4.55 -2.10
N ILE A 153 -18.40 5.04 -3.17
CA ILE A 153 -17.05 5.62 -3.13
C ILE A 153 -17.02 6.87 -2.25
N ILE A 154 -18.01 7.76 -2.42
CA ILE A 154 -18.13 8.98 -1.61
C ILE A 154 -18.29 8.62 -0.12
N GLU A 155 -19.17 7.66 0.18
CA GLU A 155 -19.40 7.18 1.55
C GLU A 155 -18.15 6.50 2.14
N TRP A 156 -17.44 5.69 1.35
CA TRP A 156 -16.17 5.07 1.74
C TRP A 156 -15.12 6.12 2.09
N TYR A 157 -14.95 7.14 1.25
CA TYR A 157 -14.02 8.24 1.50
C TYR A 157 -14.40 9.06 2.74
N ARG A 158 -15.69 9.36 2.88
CA ARG A 158 -16.23 10.04 4.07
C ARG A 158 -15.90 9.25 5.34
N ARG A 159 -16.13 7.94 5.35
CA ARG A 159 -15.80 7.08 6.50
C ARG A 159 -14.32 7.08 6.81
N LEU A 160 -13.44 6.99 5.80
CA LEU A 160 -12.00 7.12 6.00
C LEU A 160 -11.65 8.43 6.70
N GLY A 161 -12.27 9.54 6.27
CA GLY A 161 -12.05 10.83 6.92
C GLY A 161 -12.58 10.93 8.35
N ARG A 162 -13.72 10.28 8.64
CA ARG A 162 -14.25 10.20 10.01
C ARG A 162 -13.32 9.42 10.93
N ILE A 163 -12.80 8.28 10.50
CA ILE A 163 -11.96 7.43 11.35
C ILE A 163 -10.54 7.98 11.53
N SER A 164 -10.01 8.72 10.55
CA SER A 164 -8.70 9.38 10.64
C SER A 164 -8.78 10.72 11.39
N GLY A 165 -9.98 11.28 11.54
CA GLY A 165 -10.19 12.65 12.04
C GLY A 165 -9.81 13.73 11.03
N LYS A 166 -9.57 13.37 9.76
CA LYS A 166 -9.21 14.31 8.68
C LYS A 166 -10.20 14.18 7.54
N PRO A 167 -10.98 15.22 7.19
CA PRO A 167 -12.00 15.10 6.14
C PRO A 167 -11.42 14.83 4.75
N ASP A 168 -10.15 15.13 4.51
CA ASP A 168 -9.50 15.04 3.20
C ASP A 168 -8.22 14.17 3.23
N VAL A 169 -8.39 12.86 3.43
CA VAL A 169 -7.30 11.90 3.53
C VAL A 169 -6.67 11.62 2.16
N LYS A 170 -5.38 11.93 1.98
CA LYS A 170 -4.68 11.72 0.70
C LYS A 170 -3.97 10.38 0.59
N SER A 171 -3.67 9.73 1.71
CA SER A 171 -2.88 8.48 1.72
C SER A 171 -3.24 7.58 2.90
N VAL A 172 -2.88 6.29 2.80
CA VAL A 172 -3.07 5.34 3.90
C VAL A 172 -2.24 5.72 5.12
N GLN A 173 -1.05 6.30 4.91
CA GLN A 173 -0.15 6.75 5.98
C GLN A 173 -0.80 7.91 6.76
N GLU A 174 -1.40 8.86 6.05
CA GLU A 174 -2.14 9.95 6.67
C GLU A 174 -3.35 9.44 7.45
N ALA A 175 -4.10 8.51 6.87
CA ALA A 175 -5.25 7.88 7.54
C ALA A 175 -4.82 7.18 8.83
N GLU A 176 -3.73 6.41 8.77
CA GLU A 176 -3.17 5.66 9.89
C GLU A 176 -2.66 6.59 10.99
N ALA A 177 -1.92 7.65 10.63
CA ALA A 177 -1.44 8.65 11.59
C ALA A 177 -2.60 9.33 12.31
N GLY A 178 -3.60 9.80 11.56
CA GLY A 178 -4.80 10.40 12.13
C GLY A 178 -5.57 9.42 13.02
N TYR A 179 -5.66 8.15 12.62
CA TYR A 179 -6.27 7.09 13.43
C TYR A 179 -5.51 6.83 14.74
N ALA A 180 -4.17 6.85 14.72
CA ALA A 180 -3.34 6.66 15.90
C ALA A 180 -3.53 7.77 16.94
N GLU A 181 -3.92 8.97 16.52
CA GLU A 181 -4.28 10.11 17.37
C GLU A 181 -5.76 10.09 17.82
N MET A 182 -6.34 8.90 17.98
CA MET A 182 -7.74 8.76 18.42
C MET A 182 -7.93 9.27 19.83
N ASP A 183 -8.69 10.35 19.96
CA ASP A 183 -9.18 10.83 21.24
C ASP A 183 -10.54 10.22 21.61
N ARG A 184 -10.91 10.48 22.86
CA ARG A 184 -12.19 10.08 23.44
C ARG A 184 -13.41 10.61 22.67
N ALA A 185 -13.47 11.91 22.39
CA ALA A 185 -14.65 12.55 21.82
C ALA A 185 -14.96 12.00 20.41
N ARG A 186 -13.91 11.76 19.63
CA ARG A 186 -14.00 11.15 18.30
C ARG A 186 -14.47 9.70 18.42
N LEU A 187 -13.93 8.93 19.36
CA LEU A 187 -14.36 7.55 19.57
C LEU A 187 -15.85 7.46 19.94
N GLU A 188 -16.34 8.30 20.86
CA GLU A 188 -17.78 8.36 21.23
C GLU A 188 -18.66 8.74 20.02
N SER A 189 -18.20 9.70 19.21
CA SER A 189 -18.91 10.06 17.97
C SER A 189 -18.96 8.89 16.98
N LEU A 190 -17.87 8.13 16.84
CA LEU A 190 -17.79 6.99 15.93
C LEU A 190 -18.66 5.82 16.42
N GLU A 191 -18.69 5.58 17.74
CA GLU A 191 -19.59 4.61 18.37
C GLU A 191 -21.04 4.94 18.04
N LYS A 192 -21.46 6.20 18.27
CA LYS A 192 -22.83 6.65 18.02
C LYS A 192 -23.21 6.61 16.54
N GLU A 193 -22.31 7.04 15.67
CA GLU A 193 -22.56 7.13 14.23
C GLU A 193 -22.61 5.75 13.56
N PHE A 194 -21.67 4.86 13.92
CA PHE A 194 -21.48 3.59 13.22
C PHE A 194 -21.90 2.36 14.01
N GLY A 195 -22.23 2.49 15.30
CA GLY A 195 -22.57 1.34 16.14
C GLY A 195 -21.38 0.42 16.43
N VAL A 196 -20.18 0.99 16.58
CA VAL A 196 -18.94 0.24 16.83
C VAL A 196 -19.02 -0.54 18.15
N ASP A 197 -18.66 -1.82 18.12
CA ASP A 197 -18.56 -2.66 19.32
C ASP A 197 -17.12 -2.74 19.83
N TYR A 198 -16.16 -2.84 18.91
CA TYR A 198 -14.75 -3.04 19.22
C TYR A 198 -13.86 -2.09 18.41
N VAL A 199 -12.78 -1.61 19.04
CA VAL A 199 -11.78 -0.74 18.40
C VAL A 199 -10.41 -1.34 18.57
N VAL A 200 -9.69 -1.49 17.46
CA VAL A 200 -8.36 -2.09 17.41
C VAL A 200 -7.29 -1.01 17.29
N PHE A 201 -6.32 -1.01 18.20
CA PHE A 201 -5.15 -0.15 18.17
C PHE A 201 -3.87 -0.97 17.98
N ARG A 202 -2.90 -0.41 17.24
CA ARG A 202 -1.52 -0.94 17.20
C ARG A 202 -0.77 -0.49 18.45
N LYS A 203 0.14 -1.31 18.97
CA LYS A 203 1.03 -0.92 20.07
C LYS A 203 2.32 -0.26 19.52
N PRO A 204 2.89 0.71 20.26
CA PRO A 204 2.38 1.27 21.51
C PRO A 204 1.17 2.19 21.27
N PHE A 205 0.18 2.12 22.16
CA PHE A 205 -0.96 3.05 22.20
C PHE A 205 -1.22 3.44 23.65
N ASP A 206 -1.32 4.75 23.92
CA ASP A 206 -1.63 5.22 25.25
C ASP A 206 -3.14 5.15 25.50
N VAL A 207 -3.54 4.12 26.25
CA VAL A 207 -4.93 3.87 26.63
C VAL A 207 -5.55 5.08 27.35
N ARG A 208 -4.76 5.95 27.99
CA ARG A 208 -5.23 7.15 28.67
C ARG A 208 -5.83 8.18 27.72
N GLN A 209 -5.44 8.18 26.44
CA GLN A 209 -6.00 9.08 25.42
C GLN A 209 -7.49 8.84 25.15
N VAL A 210 -7.95 7.61 25.40
CA VAL A 210 -9.35 7.19 25.18
C VAL A 210 -10.08 6.83 26.48
N LYS A 211 -9.38 6.64 27.60
CA LYS A 211 -10.00 6.40 28.91
C LYS A 211 -10.33 7.71 29.62
N GLY A 212 -11.61 8.05 29.65
CA GLY A 212 -12.17 9.01 30.61
C GLY A 212 -12.95 8.31 31.74
N PRO A 213 -13.39 9.04 32.79
CA PRO A 213 -14.15 8.48 33.92
C PRO A 213 -15.45 7.76 33.51
N GLU A 214 -15.98 8.04 32.31
CA GLU A 214 -17.23 7.45 31.82
C GLU A 214 -17.06 6.48 30.65
N ILE A 215 -15.90 6.44 29.97
CA ILE A 215 -15.66 5.40 28.97
C ILE A 215 -15.27 4.12 29.72
N LYS A 216 -16.27 3.26 29.91
CA LYS A 216 -16.10 1.87 30.36
C LYS A 216 -15.48 1.00 29.27
N GLY A 217 -14.45 1.49 28.59
CA GLY A 217 -13.70 0.76 27.59
C GLY A 217 -12.93 -0.38 28.27
N LYS A 218 -13.58 -1.52 28.45
CA LYS A 218 -12.93 -2.72 28.97
C LYS A 218 -11.96 -3.21 27.91
N VAL A 219 -10.71 -3.44 28.32
CA VAL A 219 -9.73 -4.11 27.46
C VAL A 219 -10.29 -5.50 27.18
N ALA A 220 -10.66 -5.75 25.93
CA ALA A 220 -11.30 -6.99 25.50
C ALA A 220 -10.24 -8.00 25.01
N PHE A 221 -9.14 -7.49 24.45
CA PHE A 221 -8.00 -8.27 24.00
C PHE A 221 -6.72 -7.43 24.02
N MET A 222 -5.60 -8.06 24.27
CA MET A 222 -4.28 -7.43 24.15
C MET A 222 -3.23 -8.49 23.90
N ASN A 223 -2.28 -8.20 23.00
CA ASN A 223 -1.05 -8.96 22.83
C ASN A 223 0.15 -8.03 22.57
N ASP A 224 1.23 -8.54 21.98
CA ASP A 224 2.45 -7.75 21.75
C ASP A 224 2.26 -6.65 20.69
N GLY A 225 1.40 -6.88 19.70
CA GLY A 225 1.18 -5.95 18.59
C GLY A 225 -0.08 -5.10 18.69
N TYR A 226 -1.08 -5.55 19.45
CA TYR A 226 -2.43 -4.99 19.39
C TYR A 226 -3.09 -4.85 20.75
N LEU A 227 -3.97 -3.86 20.83
CA LEU A 227 -4.89 -3.61 21.93
C LEU A 227 -6.30 -3.50 21.33
N VAL A 228 -7.29 -4.15 21.95
CA VAL A 228 -8.70 -4.00 21.56
C VAL A 228 -9.54 -3.57 22.73
N LEU A 229 -10.29 -2.50 22.52
CA LEU A 229 -11.25 -1.98 23.50
C LEU A 229 -12.67 -2.36 23.07
N LYS A 230 -13.48 -2.82 24.04
CA LYS A 230 -14.94 -2.93 23.87
C LYS A 230 -15.56 -1.58 24.21
N VAL A 231 -16.30 -1.00 23.27
CA VAL A 231 -16.84 0.37 23.39
C VAL A 231 -18.29 0.37 23.88
N GLN A 232 -19.11 -0.56 23.39
CA GLN A 232 -20.51 -0.67 23.82
C GLN A 232 -20.68 -1.46 25.12
N ASP A 233 -21.46 -0.88 26.04
CA ASP A 233 -21.93 -1.54 27.26
C ASP A 233 -23.04 -2.53 26.90
N GLU A 234 -22.97 -3.76 27.42
CA GLU A 234 -23.89 -4.86 27.07
C GLU A 234 -25.37 -4.53 27.37
N THR A 235 -25.59 -3.63 28.31
CA THR A 235 -26.90 -3.11 28.71
C THR A 235 -27.67 -2.43 27.56
N ARG A 236 -26.99 -1.83 26.56
CA ARG A 236 -27.67 -1.20 25.41
C ARG A 236 -28.23 -2.21 24.40
N ARG A 237 -27.63 -3.39 24.26
CA ARG A 237 -28.11 -4.40 23.30
C ARG A 237 -29.39 -5.08 23.80
N GLY A 238 -29.51 -5.30 25.11
CA GLY A 238 -30.67 -5.96 25.72
C GLY A 238 -32.00 -5.21 25.52
N SER A 239 -31.99 -3.88 25.52
CA SER A 239 -33.22 -3.08 25.35
C SER A 239 -33.65 -2.90 23.89
N GLY A 240 -32.72 -3.02 22.93
CA GLY A 240 -33.00 -2.81 21.50
C GLY A 240 -33.25 -4.09 20.69
N ALA A 241 -32.77 -5.25 21.15
CA ALA A 241 -32.87 -6.51 20.41
C ALA A 241 -34.32 -7.00 20.22
N ALA A 242 -35.22 -6.70 21.16
CA ALA A 242 -36.64 -7.05 21.05
C ALA A 242 -37.36 -6.31 19.89
N THR A 243 -36.81 -5.19 19.39
CA THR A 243 -37.47 -4.35 18.38
C THR A 243 -36.81 -4.43 17.00
N LYS A 244 -35.59 -4.99 16.90
CA LYS A 244 -34.82 -4.96 15.64
C LYS A 244 -35.26 -6.00 14.60
N THR A 245 -36.00 -7.05 15.00
CA THR A 245 -36.54 -8.08 14.09
C THR A 245 -37.65 -7.56 13.16
N ARG A 246 -38.13 -6.32 13.31
CA ARG A 246 -39.23 -5.76 12.50
C ARG A 246 -38.91 -4.47 11.75
N ARG A 247 -37.64 -4.07 11.62
CA ARG A 247 -37.24 -2.98 10.72
C ARG A 247 -36.77 -3.56 9.39
N ARG A 248 -37.74 -4.01 8.58
CA ARG A 248 -37.56 -4.15 7.13
C ARG A 248 -36.94 -2.86 6.61
N HIS A 249 -35.92 -2.97 5.77
CA HIS A 249 -35.26 -1.88 5.07
C HIS A 249 -36.27 -0.84 4.55
N ARG A 250 -36.51 0.22 5.32
CA ARG A 250 -36.95 1.48 4.71
C ARG A 250 -35.70 2.02 4.04
N ALA A 251 -35.72 2.07 2.72
CA ALA A 251 -34.70 2.74 1.96
C ALA A 251 -34.49 4.15 2.55
N PRO A 252 -33.24 4.62 2.63
CA PRO A 252 -32.97 5.96 3.14
C PRO A 252 -33.76 7.01 2.35
N PRO A 253 -34.10 8.18 2.94
CA PRO A 253 -34.97 9.18 2.33
C PRO A 253 -34.45 9.78 1.01
N TRP A 254 -33.19 9.53 0.65
CA TRP A 254 -32.57 9.92 -0.61
C TRP A 254 -32.54 8.81 -1.68
N TRP A 255 -33.12 7.64 -1.39
CA TRP A 255 -33.28 6.57 -2.38
C TRP A 255 -34.42 6.94 -3.34
N PRO A 256 -34.15 7.12 -4.64
CA PRO A 256 -35.23 7.39 -5.59
C PRO A 256 -36.17 6.19 -5.59
N SER A 257 -37.43 6.40 -5.22
CA SER A 257 -38.48 5.40 -5.39
C SER A 257 -38.54 5.07 -6.87
N SER A 258 -38.08 3.88 -7.26
CA SER A 258 -38.14 3.41 -8.64
C SER A 258 -39.58 3.09 -9.02
N THR A 259 -40.37 4.13 -9.22
CA THR A 259 -41.61 4.11 -10.00
C THR A 259 -41.37 4.87 -11.30
N ALA A 260 -40.20 4.67 -11.92
CA ALA A 260 -39.98 5.04 -13.30
C ALA A 260 -40.51 3.88 -14.18
N PRO A 261 -41.46 4.13 -15.09
CA PRO A 261 -41.95 3.09 -15.99
C PRO A 261 -40.80 2.59 -16.87
N TRP A 262 -40.67 1.28 -16.95
CA TRP A 262 -39.75 0.60 -17.85
C TRP A 262 -40.06 1.02 -19.29
N PHE A 263 -39.15 1.78 -19.92
CA PHE A 263 -39.18 1.97 -21.36
C PHE A 263 -38.84 0.64 -22.03
N GLY A 264 -39.86 -0.01 -22.59
CA GLY A 264 -39.69 -1.18 -23.43
C GLY A 264 -38.99 -0.79 -24.74
N PHE A 265 -37.75 -1.23 -24.91
CA PHE A 265 -37.16 -1.38 -26.24
C PHE A 265 -37.81 -2.61 -26.89
N ARG A 266 -38.68 -2.39 -27.88
CA ARG A 266 -38.95 -3.39 -28.92
C ARG A 266 -37.83 -3.29 -29.95
N LEU A 267 -37.17 -4.43 -30.20
CA LEU A 267 -36.39 -4.68 -31.40
C LEU A 267 -37.34 -4.93 -32.58
#